data_AF-A0A847B255-F1
#
_entry.id   AF-A0A847B255-F1
#
_cell.length_a   1.000
_cell.length_b   1.000
_cell.length_c   1.000
_cell.angle_alpha   90.00
_cell.angle_beta   90.00
_cell.angle_gamma   90.00
#
_symmetry.space_group_name_H-M   'P 1'
#
loop_
_entity.id
_entity.type
_entity.pdbx_description
1 polymer ?
#
loop_
_entity_poly.entity_id
_entity_poly.type
_entity_poly.pdbx_seq_one_letter_code
_entity_poly.pdbx_strand_id
1 'polypeptide(L)'
;MKKKTPKQIGRAYHTRMKGLLKGSAEKEIFNNLKRGKNSYLRRETIISSSFDKSWIEVIENSIFDIGDIIANPRITTKQDHNLVPIELVKKIDATSVRHLASHTQYIKEADEYGNVVPSKILGLSYDDDYFTYENRFVATLVRRLVLFIEKRFEVVTKLAELRNEEVLMFKNESIIDGADVEIETKVKVTYKSEDEVTRKSNAYIDRIAKIRDYILYFYKSPFMQMFKTEKDVRNPIIQTNILRKNPKYRHCYNVYRFIEAYDRLGVNYKVSEKYSDFNEKEMDEITNT
;
A
#
# COMPACT_ATOMS: atom_id res chain seq x y z
N MET A 1 0.29 12.70 -31.92
CA MET A 1 0.67 14.13 -31.90
C MET A 1 2.02 14.29 -31.21
N LYS A 2 3.06 14.79 -31.89
CA LYS A 2 4.36 15.08 -31.25
C LYS A 2 4.18 16.19 -30.22
N LYS A 3 4.54 15.93 -28.96
CA LYS A 3 4.40 16.90 -27.85
C LYS A 3 5.45 18.00 -27.99
N LYS A 4 5.04 19.23 -27.69
CA LYS A 4 5.90 20.42 -27.80
C LYS A 4 7.01 20.37 -26.74
N THR A 5 8.25 20.58 -27.14
CA THR A 5 9.40 20.68 -26.23
C THR A 5 9.26 21.90 -25.30
N PRO A 6 9.95 21.96 -24.14
CA PRO A 6 9.93 23.13 -23.26
C PRO A 6 10.23 24.45 -24.01
N LYS A 7 11.19 24.42 -24.93
CA LYS A 7 11.51 25.54 -25.85
C LYS A 7 10.32 25.96 -26.73
N GLN A 8 9.51 25.01 -27.21
CA GLN A 8 8.32 25.28 -28.01
C GLN A 8 7.14 25.81 -27.17
N ILE A 9 7.05 25.46 -25.89
CA ILE A 9 6.07 26.00 -24.94
C ILE A 9 6.44 27.44 -24.57
N GLY A 10 7.73 27.72 -24.29
CA GLY A 10 8.23 29.06 -24.03
C GLY A 10 7.94 30.03 -25.19
N ARG A 11 8.16 29.60 -26.44
CA ARG A 11 7.80 30.39 -27.63
C ARG A 11 6.30 30.69 -27.74
N ALA A 12 5.44 29.72 -27.41
CA ALA A 12 4.00 29.92 -27.46
C ALA A 12 3.49 30.91 -26.39
N TYR A 13 4.10 30.90 -25.21
CA TYR A 13 3.84 31.88 -24.15
C TYR A 13 4.26 33.29 -24.58
N HIS A 14 5.44 33.42 -25.20
CA HIS A 14 5.92 34.69 -25.75
C HIS A 14 4.96 35.29 -26.79
N THR A 15 4.45 34.47 -27.74
CA THR A 15 3.48 34.93 -28.73
C THR A 15 2.19 35.46 -28.08
N ARG A 16 1.73 34.83 -26.98
CA ARG A 16 0.57 35.33 -26.22
C ARG A 16 0.86 36.64 -25.51
N MET A 17 2.04 36.77 -24.90
CA MET A 17 2.44 37.99 -24.19
C MET A 17 2.58 39.19 -25.14
N LYS A 18 3.13 38.97 -26.34
CA LYS A 18 3.19 39.97 -27.42
C LYS A 18 1.80 40.42 -27.90
N GLY A 19 0.81 39.53 -27.85
CA GLY A 19 -0.59 39.84 -28.14
C GLY A 19 -1.27 40.74 -27.10
N LEU A 20 -0.72 40.81 -25.88
CA LEU A 20 -1.22 41.67 -24.79
C LEU A 20 -0.62 43.10 -24.84
N LEU A 21 0.54 43.29 -25.46
CA LEU A 21 1.29 44.56 -25.55
C LEU A 21 0.89 45.44 -26.75
N LYS A 22 -0.42 45.66 -26.97
CA LYS A 22 -0.91 46.32 -28.20
C LYS A 22 -0.91 47.86 -28.19
N GLY A 23 -0.85 48.52 -27.03
CA GLY A 23 -0.86 49.99 -26.95
C GLY A 23 0.54 50.65 -26.99
N SER A 24 0.59 51.97 -27.17
CA SER A 24 1.82 52.76 -27.29
C SER A 24 2.54 52.99 -25.96
N ALA A 25 1.79 53.14 -24.87
CA ALA A 25 2.33 53.33 -23.52
C ALA A 25 2.96 52.02 -22.98
N GLU A 26 2.35 50.87 -23.28
CA GLU A 26 2.85 49.55 -22.90
C GLU A 26 4.16 49.21 -23.60
N LYS A 27 4.37 49.71 -24.83
CA LYS A 27 5.64 49.59 -25.57
C LYS A 27 6.74 50.46 -24.96
N GLU A 28 6.40 51.66 -24.51
CA GLU A 28 7.35 52.60 -23.90
C GLU A 28 7.80 52.11 -22.52
N ILE A 29 6.86 51.63 -21.70
CA ILE A 29 7.13 50.92 -20.44
C ILE A 29 8.03 49.71 -20.71
N PHE A 30 7.73 48.89 -21.71
CA PHE A 30 8.56 47.73 -22.07
C PHE A 30 9.98 48.10 -22.50
N ASN A 31 10.17 49.20 -23.22
CA ASN A 31 11.49 49.69 -23.62
C ASN A 31 12.30 50.24 -22.44
N ASN A 32 11.66 50.88 -21.46
CA ASN A 32 12.32 51.33 -20.24
C ASN A 32 12.69 50.14 -19.33
N LEU A 33 11.84 49.13 -19.25
CA LEU A 33 12.16 47.86 -18.56
C LEU A 33 13.35 47.16 -19.23
N LYS A 34 13.45 47.13 -20.56
CA LYS A 34 14.64 46.56 -21.26
C LYS A 34 15.96 47.24 -20.87
N ARG A 35 15.94 48.53 -20.51
CA ARG A 35 17.11 49.33 -20.12
C ARG A 35 17.45 49.22 -18.62
N GLY A 36 16.55 48.69 -17.80
CA GLY A 36 16.75 48.47 -16.36
C GLY A 36 17.73 47.32 -16.05
N LYS A 37 18.05 47.15 -14.77
CA LYS A 37 18.86 46.01 -14.31
C LYS A 37 18.02 44.74 -14.38
N ASN A 38 18.37 43.87 -15.32
CA ASN A 38 17.72 42.57 -15.51
C ASN A 38 18.53 41.47 -14.82
N SER A 39 17.86 40.62 -14.05
CA SER A 39 18.45 39.37 -13.54
C SER A 39 17.59 38.19 -13.95
N TYR A 40 18.26 37.10 -14.31
CA TYR A 40 17.63 35.90 -14.85
C TYR A 40 18.14 34.68 -14.10
N LEU A 41 17.21 33.85 -13.61
CA LEU A 41 17.54 32.61 -12.94
C LEU A 41 16.78 31.46 -13.60
N ARG A 42 17.53 30.46 -14.07
CA ARG A 42 16.95 29.16 -14.47
C ARG A 42 17.27 28.13 -13.41
N ARG A 43 16.23 27.44 -12.96
CA ARG A 43 16.33 26.28 -12.07
C ARG A 43 15.68 25.08 -12.73
N GLU A 44 16.44 24.02 -12.89
CA GLU A 44 15.95 22.74 -13.37
C GLU A 44 15.97 21.73 -12.22
N THR A 45 14.82 21.12 -11.94
CA THR A 45 14.69 20.06 -10.95
C THR A 45 14.42 18.73 -11.67
N ILE A 46 15.41 17.84 -11.64
CA ILE A 46 15.34 16.50 -12.22
C ILE A 46 15.10 15.49 -11.10
N ILE A 47 14.05 14.68 -11.24
CA ILE A 47 13.69 13.66 -10.26
C ILE A 47 14.02 12.30 -10.84
N SER A 48 15.03 11.64 -10.27
CA SER A 48 15.41 10.27 -10.62
C SER A 48 14.89 9.30 -9.57
N SER A 49 14.44 8.12 -10.00
CA SER A 49 13.77 7.13 -9.14
C SER A 49 14.49 5.78 -9.23
N SER A 50 14.70 5.13 -8.08
CA SER A 50 15.12 3.73 -8.01
C SER A 50 14.10 2.92 -7.21
N PHE A 51 13.69 1.79 -7.76
CA PHE A 51 12.65 0.93 -7.20
C PHE A 51 13.25 -0.37 -6.65
N ASP A 52 12.96 -0.68 -5.39
CA ASP A 52 13.35 -1.95 -4.79
C ASP A 52 12.29 -3.01 -5.11
N LYS A 53 12.67 -4.05 -5.86
CA LYS A 53 11.77 -5.14 -6.26
C LYS A 53 11.79 -6.31 -5.29
N SER A 54 12.76 -6.37 -4.36
CA SER A 54 12.98 -7.54 -3.50
C SER A 54 11.74 -7.88 -2.67
N TRP A 55 11.15 -6.87 -2.02
CA TRP A 55 9.96 -7.05 -1.19
C TRP A 55 8.71 -7.42 -1.99
N ILE A 56 8.60 -6.94 -3.23
CA ILE A 56 7.51 -7.29 -4.14
C ILE A 56 7.58 -8.78 -4.47
N GLU A 57 8.75 -9.25 -4.87
CA GLU A 57 8.96 -10.65 -5.27
C GLU A 57 8.71 -11.60 -4.09
N VAL A 58 9.17 -11.25 -2.89
CA VAL A 58 8.91 -12.04 -1.68
C VAL A 58 7.41 -12.17 -1.40
N ILE A 59 6.65 -11.07 -1.51
CA ILE A 59 5.21 -11.11 -1.24
C ILE A 59 4.47 -11.83 -2.37
N GLU A 60 4.72 -11.50 -3.64
CA GLU A 60 4.06 -12.12 -4.80
C GLU A 60 4.18 -13.65 -4.77
N ASN A 61 5.37 -14.18 -4.48
CA ASN A 61 5.62 -15.62 -4.38
C ASN A 61 4.85 -16.29 -3.24
N SER A 62 4.35 -15.54 -2.26
CA SER A 62 3.61 -16.06 -1.10
C SER A 62 2.09 -15.90 -1.19
N ILE A 63 1.58 -15.12 -2.15
CA ILE A 63 0.14 -14.82 -2.26
C ILE A 63 -0.67 -16.10 -2.39
N PHE A 64 -0.21 -17.05 -3.21
CA PHE A 64 -0.91 -18.32 -3.42
C PHE A 64 -1.00 -19.15 -2.13
N ASP A 65 0.11 -19.28 -1.40
CA ASP A 65 0.16 -20.07 -0.17
C ASP A 65 -0.69 -19.45 0.95
N ILE A 66 -0.68 -18.12 1.07
CA ILE A 66 -1.54 -17.40 2.02
C ILE A 66 -3.01 -17.63 1.66
N GLY A 67 -3.37 -17.48 0.38
CA GLY A 67 -4.73 -17.69 -0.11
C GLY A 67 -5.24 -19.10 0.14
N ASP A 68 -4.40 -20.11 -0.08
CA ASP A 68 -4.76 -21.50 0.16
C ASP A 68 -4.99 -21.83 1.63
N ILE A 69 -4.16 -21.30 2.55
CA ILE A 69 -4.38 -21.46 4.00
C ILE A 69 -5.67 -20.75 4.43
N ILE A 70 -5.95 -19.58 3.88
CA ILE A 70 -7.18 -18.82 4.17
C ILE A 70 -8.43 -19.58 3.68
N ALA A 71 -8.34 -20.21 2.51
CA ALA A 71 -9.42 -21.01 1.95
C ALA A 71 -9.62 -22.33 2.70
N ASN A 72 -8.54 -22.93 3.20
CA ASN A 72 -8.52 -24.21 3.90
C ASN A 72 -7.91 -24.06 5.30
N PRO A 73 -8.57 -23.33 6.22
CA PRO A 73 -8.03 -23.08 7.54
C PRO A 73 -7.93 -24.36 8.36
N ARG A 74 -6.94 -24.43 9.25
CA ARG A 74 -6.75 -25.60 10.09
C ARG A 74 -7.84 -25.69 11.15
N ILE A 75 -8.43 -26.86 11.32
CA ILE A 75 -9.47 -27.13 12.31
C ILE A 75 -8.90 -28.07 13.38
N THR A 76 -9.18 -27.78 14.66
CA THR A 76 -8.96 -28.71 15.76
C THR A 76 -10.32 -29.11 16.33
N THR A 77 -10.74 -30.34 16.07
CA THR A 77 -11.99 -30.86 16.61
C THR A 77 -11.79 -31.32 18.05
N LYS A 78 -12.52 -30.71 18.99
CA LYS A 78 -12.59 -31.12 20.40
C LYS A 78 -13.80 -32.03 20.59
N GLN A 79 -13.62 -33.08 21.37
CA GLN A 79 -14.71 -33.92 21.85
C GLN A 79 -15.16 -33.38 23.20
N ASP A 80 -16.45 -33.11 23.33
CA ASP A 80 -17.05 -32.66 24.58
C ASP A 80 -18.20 -33.60 24.98
N HIS A 81 -18.35 -33.80 26.28
CA HIS A 81 -19.28 -34.73 26.87
C HIS A 81 -20.27 -33.98 27.75
N ASN A 82 -21.48 -33.78 27.23
CA ASN A 82 -22.50 -32.98 27.90
C ASN A 82 -23.69 -33.83 28.31
N LEU A 83 -24.17 -33.67 29.55
CA LEU A 83 -25.35 -34.37 30.03
C LEU A 83 -26.60 -33.75 29.40
N VAL A 84 -27.27 -34.52 28.53
CA VAL A 84 -28.46 -34.06 27.80
C VAL A 84 -29.60 -35.08 27.94
N PRO A 85 -30.86 -34.65 27.80
CA PRO A 85 -32.00 -35.55 27.64
C PRO A 85 -31.75 -36.55 26.51
N ILE A 86 -32.15 -37.82 26.70
CA ILE A 86 -31.90 -38.90 25.73
C ILE A 86 -32.38 -38.55 24.31
N GLU A 87 -33.49 -37.81 24.21
CA GLU A 87 -34.11 -37.37 22.96
C GLU A 87 -33.23 -36.40 22.15
N LEU A 88 -32.32 -35.66 22.81
CA LEU A 88 -31.45 -34.65 22.19
C LEU A 88 -30.05 -35.18 21.87
N VAL A 89 -29.76 -36.43 22.26
CA VAL A 89 -28.44 -37.03 22.07
C VAL A 89 -28.24 -37.39 20.61
N LYS A 90 -27.17 -36.85 20.01
CA LYS A 90 -26.77 -37.23 18.65
C LYS A 90 -25.92 -38.50 18.63
N LYS A 91 -25.04 -38.68 19.61
CA LYS A 91 -24.07 -39.78 19.66
C LYS A 91 -23.68 -40.10 21.10
N ILE A 92 -23.38 -41.37 21.34
CA ILE A 92 -22.91 -41.91 22.62
C ILE A 92 -21.62 -42.71 22.41
N ASP A 93 -20.86 -42.90 23.47
CA ASP A 93 -19.67 -43.75 23.50
C ASP A 93 -19.58 -44.60 24.77
N ALA A 94 -18.47 -45.33 24.94
CA ALA A 94 -18.26 -46.18 26.11
C ALA A 94 -18.20 -45.39 27.43
N THR A 95 -17.80 -44.12 27.39
CA THR A 95 -17.83 -43.21 28.56
C THR A 95 -19.26 -42.80 28.90
N SER A 96 -20.14 -42.61 27.92
CA SER A 96 -21.58 -42.39 28.13
C SER A 96 -22.23 -43.51 28.93
N VAL A 97 -21.94 -44.76 28.55
CA VAL A 97 -22.48 -45.95 29.23
C VAL A 97 -21.93 -46.08 30.65
N ARG A 98 -20.61 -45.90 30.83
CA ARG A 98 -19.98 -45.92 32.17
C ARG A 98 -20.53 -44.84 33.09
N HIS A 99 -20.74 -43.63 32.56
CA HIS A 99 -21.34 -42.54 33.31
C HIS A 99 -22.76 -42.88 33.75
N LEU A 100 -23.61 -43.38 32.84
CA LEU A 100 -24.98 -43.77 33.16
C LEU A 100 -25.02 -44.89 34.23
N ALA A 101 -24.16 -45.91 34.10
CA ALA A 101 -24.07 -46.99 35.08
C ALA A 101 -23.68 -46.49 36.49
N SER A 102 -22.89 -45.41 36.56
CA SER A 102 -22.47 -44.80 37.82
C SER A 102 -23.51 -43.80 38.38
N HIS A 103 -24.47 -43.36 37.58
CA HIS A 103 -25.46 -42.33 37.92
C HIS A 103 -26.88 -42.84 37.65
N THR A 104 -27.33 -43.77 38.48
CA THR A 104 -28.64 -44.43 38.35
C THR A 104 -29.81 -43.46 38.45
N GLN A 105 -29.63 -42.27 39.03
CA GLN A 105 -30.64 -41.21 39.06
C GLN A 105 -31.04 -40.70 37.65
N TYR A 106 -30.23 -40.97 36.63
CA TYR A 106 -30.57 -40.64 35.25
C TYR A 106 -31.26 -41.79 34.50
N ILE A 107 -31.61 -42.88 35.19
CA ILE A 107 -32.42 -43.96 34.65
C ILE A 107 -33.88 -43.62 34.87
N LYS A 108 -34.68 -43.67 33.81
CA LYS A 108 -36.13 -43.45 33.85
C LYS A 108 -36.86 -44.76 34.14
N GLU A 109 -36.54 -45.79 33.37
CA GLU A 109 -37.19 -47.10 33.44
C GLU A 109 -36.12 -48.19 33.25
N ALA A 110 -36.33 -49.33 33.91
CA ALA A 110 -35.56 -50.55 33.70
C ALA A 110 -36.54 -51.72 33.65
N ASP A 111 -36.43 -52.58 32.64
CA ASP A 111 -37.30 -53.74 32.49
C ASP A 111 -36.74 -54.99 33.20
N GLU A 112 -37.56 -56.03 33.33
CA GLU A 112 -37.19 -57.31 33.95
C GLU A 112 -36.12 -58.08 33.15
N TYR A 113 -35.86 -57.68 31.90
CA TYR A 113 -34.87 -58.26 31.01
C TYR A 113 -33.52 -57.51 31.07
N GLY A 114 -33.41 -56.45 31.87
CA GLY A 114 -32.19 -55.68 32.07
C GLY A 114 -31.96 -54.56 31.05
N ASN A 115 -32.94 -54.22 30.21
CA ASN A 115 -32.88 -53.03 29.37
C ASN A 115 -33.18 -51.79 30.18
N VAL A 116 -32.40 -50.74 29.94
CA VAL A 116 -32.43 -49.49 30.71
C VAL A 116 -32.75 -48.34 29.78
N VAL A 117 -33.78 -47.57 30.10
CA VAL A 117 -34.15 -46.34 29.41
C VAL A 117 -33.70 -45.14 30.26
N PRO A 118 -32.66 -44.41 29.86
CA PRO A 118 -32.22 -43.22 30.57
C PRO A 118 -33.15 -42.02 30.32
N SER A 119 -33.35 -41.18 31.34
CA SER A 119 -33.92 -39.84 31.20
C SER A 119 -32.89 -38.84 30.65
N LYS A 120 -31.63 -38.96 31.08
CA LYS A 120 -30.48 -38.18 30.59
C LYS A 120 -29.27 -39.08 30.40
N ILE A 121 -28.42 -38.74 29.44
CA ILE A 121 -27.17 -39.46 29.22
C ILE A 121 -26.08 -38.46 28.79
N LEU A 122 -24.84 -38.83 29.05
CA LEU A 122 -23.68 -38.06 28.65
C LEU A 122 -23.53 -38.17 27.13
N GLY A 123 -24.01 -37.19 26.39
CA GLY A 123 -23.93 -37.14 24.93
C GLY A 123 -22.55 -36.65 24.47
N LEU A 124 -22.06 -37.22 23.37
CA LEU A 124 -20.83 -36.81 22.73
C LEU A 124 -21.12 -35.74 21.66
N SER A 125 -20.56 -34.55 21.83
CA SER A 125 -20.53 -33.48 20.84
C SER A 125 -19.11 -33.26 20.31
N TYR A 126 -19.02 -32.81 19.06
CA TYR A 126 -17.78 -32.43 18.42
C TYR A 126 -17.84 -30.93 18.14
N ASP A 127 -16.89 -30.18 18.70
CA ASP A 127 -16.78 -28.74 18.48
C ASP A 127 -15.49 -28.44 17.71
N ASP A 128 -15.66 -27.86 16.53
CA ASP A 128 -14.55 -27.48 15.66
C ASP A 128 -13.97 -26.13 16.08
N ASP A 129 -12.72 -26.14 16.52
CA ASP A 129 -11.97 -24.96 16.91
C ASP A 129 -11.08 -24.48 15.76
N TYR A 130 -11.43 -23.31 15.22
CA TYR A 130 -10.68 -22.63 14.17
C TYR A 130 -9.56 -21.73 14.72
N PHE A 131 -9.53 -21.46 16.03
CA PHE A 131 -8.61 -20.51 16.66
C PHE A 131 -7.23 -21.11 16.99
N THR A 132 -6.74 -21.99 16.12
CA THR A 132 -5.40 -22.57 16.23
C THR A 132 -4.31 -21.49 16.17
N TYR A 133 -3.17 -21.75 16.81
CA TYR A 133 -2.04 -20.82 16.82
C TYR A 133 -1.58 -20.47 15.39
N GLU A 134 -1.57 -21.47 14.51
CA GLU A 134 -1.22 -21.36 13.09
C GLU A 134 -2.15 -20.41 12.33
N ASN A 135 -3.46 -20.55 12.52
CA ASN A 135 -4.43 -19.68 11.86
C ASN A 135 -4.34 -18.26 12.42
N ARG A 136 -4.18 -18.11 13.74
CA ARG A 136 -3.95 -16.80 14.36
C ARG A 136 -2.68 -16.13 13.82
N PHE A 137 -1.60 -16.90 13.62
CA PHE A 137 -0.37 -16.41 13.02
C PHE A 137 -0.61 -15.88 11.60
N VAL A 138 -1.33 -16.64 10.76
CA VAL A 138 -1.67 -16.19 9.39
C VAL A 138 -2.55 -14.94 9.43
N ALA A 139 -3.53 -14.87 10.33
CA ALA A 139 -4.36 -13.68 10.51
C ALA A 139 -3.52 -12.45 10.90
N THR A 140 -2.57 -12.62 11.83
CA THR A 140 -1.61 -11.57 12.21
C THR A 140 -0.73 -11.16 11.02
N LEU A 141 -0.24 -12.11 10.22
CA LEU A 141 0.54 -11.83 9.01
C LEU A 141 -0.26 -10.99 8.02
N VAL A 142 -1.52 -11.34 7.74
CA VAL A 142 -2.38 -10.57 6.81
C VAL A 142 -2.57 -9.13 7.31
N ARG A 143 -2.84 -8.92 8.62
CA ARG A 143 -2.94 -7.57 9.21
C ARG A 143 -1.65 -6.77 9.02
N ARG A 144 -0.50 -7.40 9.28
CA ARG A 144 0.83 -6.79 9.11
C ARG A 144 1.11 -6.45 7.66
N LEU A 145 0.74 -7.33 6.72
CA LEU A 145 0.88 -7.10 5.29
C LEU A 145 0.03 -5.93 4.79
N VAL A 146 -1.20 -5.77 5.29
CA VAL A 146 -2.04 -4.58 4.98
C VAL A 146 -1.32 -3.30 5.38
N LEU A 147 -0.83 -3.21 6.62
CA LEU A 147 -0.11 -2.02 7.08
C LEU A 147 1.18 -1.78 6.27
N PHE A 148 1.90 -2.86 5.95
CA PHE A 148 3.14 -2.82 5.19
C PHE A 148 2.92 -2.32 3.76
N ILE A 149 1.87 -2.80 3.07
CA ILE A 149 1.58 -2.44 1.68
C ILE A 149 0.98 -1.05 1.57
N GLU A 150 0.04 -0.67 2.44
CA GLU A 150 -0.62 0.64 2.38
C GLU A 150 0.39 1.77 2.57
N LYS A 151 1.28 1.65 3.56
CA LYS A 151 2.33 2.65 3.80
C LYS A 151 3.23 2.86 2.58
N ARG A 152 3.54 1.80 1.85
CA ARG A 152 4.42 1.87 0.66
C ARG A 152 3.66 2.34 -0.57
N PHE A 153 2.45 1.85 -0.76
CA PHE A 153 1.59 2.27 -1.87
C PHE A 153 1.31 3.78 -1.80
N GLU A 154 1.02 4.32 -0.61
CA GLU A 154 0.82 5.76 -0.41
C GLU A 154 2.05 6.57 -0.81
N VAL A 155 3.24 6.17 -0.33
CA VAL A 155 4.51 6.83 -0.65
C VAL A 155 4.80 6.77 -2.14
N VAL A 156 4.69 5.58 -2.76
CA VAL A 156 4.95 5.39 -4.18
C VAL A 156 3.99 6.23 -5.02
N THR A 157 2.71 6.28 -4.68
CA THR A 157 1.70 7.01 -5.44
C THR A 157 1.95 8.52 -5.36
N LYS A 158 2.19 9.06 -4.15
CA LYS A 158 2.55 10.47 -3.97
C LYS A 158 3.80 10.87 -4.76
N LEU A 159 4.79 9.99 -4.82
CA LEU A 159 6.06 10.27 -5.48
C LEU A 159 6.00 10.02 -7.00
N ALA A 160 5.11 9.16 -7.48
CA ALA A 160 4.84 9.00 -8.92
C ALA A 160 4.18 10.23 -9.55
N GLU A 161 3.52 11.06 -8.75
CA GLU A 161 2.97 12.34 -9.18
C GLU A 161 4.05 13.43 -9.33
N LEU A 162 5.25 13.20 -8.81
CA LEU A 162 6.37 14.14 -8.96
C LEU A 162 6.78 14.22 -10.43
N ARG A 163 6.75 15.45 -10.95
CA ARG A 163 7.09 15.79 -12.33
C ARG A 163 8.37 16.60 -12.33
N ASN A 164 9.11 16.55 -13.43
CA ASN A 164 10.23 17.46 -13.61
C ASN A 164 9.68 18.89 -13.64
N GLU A 165 10.40 19.79 -12.98
CA GLU A 165 10.04 21.20 -12.88
C GLU A 165 11.18 22.05 -13.45
N GLU A 166 10.81 22.99 -14.31
CA GLU A 166 11.69 24.05 -14.76
C GLU A 166 11.08 25.38 -14.30
N VAL A 167 11.85 26.18 -13.55
CA VAL A 167 11.45 27.51 -13.11
C VAL A 167 12.37 28.53 -13.74
N LEU A 168 11.75 29.50 -14.41
CA LEU A 168 12.40 30.68 -14.97
C LEU A 168 11.92 31.88 -14.16
N MET A 169 12.85 32.60 -13.55
CA MET A 169 12.56 33.85 -12.84
C MET A 169 13.26 34.99 -13.57
N PHE A 170 12.50 36.04 -13.85
CA PHE A 170 12.96 37.28 -14.44
C PHE A 170 12.62 38.41 -13.48
N LYS A 171 13.63 39.18 -13.08
CA LYS A 171 13.46 40.37 -12.27
C LYS A 171 14.04 41.56 -13.02
N ASN A 172 13.25 42.62 -13.15
CA ASN A 172 13.67 43.90 -13.68
C ASN A 172 13.47 45.00 -12.66
N GLU A 173 14.49 45.83 -12.50
CA GLU A 173 14.43 47.07 -11.73
C GLU A 173 14.77 48.24 -12.68
N SER A 174 13.85 49.19 -12.81
CA SER A 174 14.00 50.33 -13.71
C SER A 174 13.43 51.60 -13.07
N ILE A 175 13.84 52.76 -13.58
CA ILE A 175 13.28 54.05 -13.17
C ILE A 175 12.45 54.55 -14.35
N ILE A 176 11.16 54.79 -14.13
CA ILE A 176 10.23 55.33 -15.15
C ILE A 176 9.69 56.65 -14.59
N ASP A 177 9.94 57.75 -15.30
CA ASP A 177 9.52 59.11 -14.93
C ASP A 177 9.87 59.52 -13.48
N GLY A 178 11.05 59.08 -13.01
CA GLY A 178 11.55 59.40 -11.66
C GLY A 178 10.99 58.53 -10.53
N ALA A 179 10.17 57.53 -10.85
CA ALA A 179 9.70 56.52 -9.91
C ALA A 179 10.45 55.19 -10.10
N ASP A 180 10.79 54.53 -8.99
CA ASP A 180 11.34 53.17 -9.00
C ASP A 180 10.24 52.17 -9.36
N VAL A 181 10.49 51.37 -10.40
CA VAL A 181 9.57 50.35 -10.92
C VAL A 181 10.28 49.00 -10.92
N GLU A 182 9.70 48.05 -10.17
CA GLU A 182 10.16 46.67 -10.09
C GLU A 182 9.14 45.73 -10.76
N ILE A 183 9.62 44.84 -11.63
CA ILE A 183 8.81 43.78 -12.25
C ILE A 183 9.45 42.44 -12.00
N GLU A 184 8.71 41.54 -11.36
CA GLU A 184 9.07 40.13 -11.20
C GLU A 184 8.13 39.24 -12.02
N THR A 185 8.70 38.36 -12.85
CA THR A 185 7.97 37.35 -13.61
C THR A 185 8.52 35.96 -13.30
N LYS A 186 7.64 35.06 -12.88
CA LYS A 186 7.97 33.66 -12.61
C LYS A 186 7.19 32.75 -13.54
N VAL A 187 7.91 32.03 -14.39
CA VAL A 187 7.34 30.98 -15.26
C VAL A 187 7.75 29.63 -14.70
N LYS A 188 6.76 28.83 -14.29
CA LYS A 188 6.96 27.44 -13.88
C LYS A 188 6.41 26.51 -14.95
N VAL A 189 7.26 25.63 -15.47
CA VAL A 189 6.89 24.58 -16.43
C VAL A 189 7.05 23.23 -15.75
N THR A 190 5.98 22.44 -15.77
CA THR A 190 5.97 21.10 -15.18
C THR A 190 5.71 20.06 -16.27
N TYR A 191 6.59 19.07 -16.39
CA TYR A 191 6.50 18.05 -17.45
C TYR A 191 6.92 16.65 -16.95
N LYS A 192 6.43 15.61 -17.63
CA LYS A 192 6.81 14.22 -17.30
C LYS A 192 8.20 13.91 -17.88
N SER A 193 9.05 13.28 -17.07
CA SER A 193 10.34 12.72 -17.49
C SER A 193 10.15 11.64 -18.58
N GLU A 194 11.15 11.42 -19.43
CA GLU A 194 11.10 10.57 -20.64
C GLU A 194 10.49 9.16 -20.45
N ASP A 195 10.03 8.59 -21.58
CA ASP A 195 9.13 7.44 -21.66
C ASP A 195 9.58 6.19 -20.88
N GLU A 196 10.87 5.90 -20.75
CA GLU A 196 11.33 4.66 -20.12
C GLU A 196 11.25 4.69 -18.59
N VAL A 197 11.63 5.79 -17.95
CA VAL A 197 11.56 5.95 -16.49
C VAL A 197 10.10 5.97 -16.05
N THR A 198 9.25 6.67 -16.80
CA THR A 198 7.81 6.73 -16.56
C THR A 198 7.16 5.35 -16.72
N ARG A 199 7.53 4.57 -17.75
CA ARG A 199 7.06 3.18 -17.93
C ARG A 199 7.48 2.27 -16.78
N LYS A 200 8.74 2.33 -16.35
CA LYS A 200 9.24 1.54 -15.21
C LYS A 200 8.53 1.90 -13.91
N SER A 201 8.28 3.19 -13.67
CA SER A 201 7.50 3.67 -12.52
C SER A 201 6.06 3.15 -12.55
N ASN A 202 5.38 3.28 -13.69
CA ASN A 202 4.00 2.79 -13.84
C ASN A 202 3.92 1.27 -13.62
N ALA A 203 4.80 0.50 -14.26
CA ALA A 203 4.83 -0.96 -14.08
C ALA A 203 5.10 -1.37 -12.63
N TYR A 204 5.92 -0.61 -11.90
CA TYR A 204 6.16 -0.82 -10.48
C TYR A 204 4.91 -0.52 -9.64
N ILE A 205 4.24 0.61 -9.89
CA ILE A 205 2.98 0.98 -9.23
C ILE A 205 1.90 -0.08 -9.47
N ASP A 206 1.77 -0.54 -10.71
CA ASP A 206 0.76 -1.53 -11.10
C ASP A 206 0.97 -2.87 -10.36
N ARG A 207 2.22 -3.30 -10.16
CA ARG A 207 2.52 -4.50 -9.36
C ARG A 207 2.13 -4.32 -7.90
N ILE A 208 2.46 -3.17 -7.30
CA ILE A 208 2.08 -2.86 -5.92
C ILE A 208 0.55 -2.82 -5.77
N ALA A 209 -0.15 -2.21 -6.73
CA ALA A 209 -1.61 -2.15 -6.74
C ALA A 209 -2.23 -3.56 -6.76
N LYS A 210 -1.72 -4.45 -7.61
CA LYS A 210 -2.18 -5.85 -7.66
C LYS A 210 -1.95 -6.58 -6.34
N ILE A 211 -0.76 -6.46 -5.76
CA ILE A 211 -0.44 -7.07 -4.45
C ILE A 211 -1.38 -6.54 -3.37
N ARG A 212 -1.61 -5.23 -3.36
CA ARG A 212 -2.54 -4.57 -2.44
C ARG A 212 -3.95 -5.13 -2.58
N ASP A 213 -4.43 -5.32 -3.80
CA ASP A 213 -5.77 -5.89 -4.04
C ASP A 213 -5.90 -7.31 -3.48
N TYR A 214 -4.89 -8.18 -3.70
CA TYR A 214 -4.87 -9.52 -3.12
C TYR A 214 -4.84 -9.51 -1.58
N ILE A 215 -3.99 -8.68 -0.98
CA ILE A 215 -3.88 -8.57 0.48
C ILE A 215 -5.19 -8.04 1.07
N LEU A 216 -5.82 -7.04 0.45
CA LEU A 216 -7.11 -6.51 0.88
C LEU A 216 -8.24 -7.52 0.70
N TYR A 217 -8.19 -8.34 -0.35
CA TYR A 217 -9.11 -9.46 -0.55
C TYR A 217 -8.97 -10.47 0.60
N PHE A 218 -7.75 -10.86 0.97
CA PHE A 218 -7.49 -11.71 2.12
C PHE A 218 -7.98 -11.09 3.43
N TYR A 219 -7.73 -9.79 3.64
CA TYR A 219 -8.17 -9.07 4.82
C TYR A 219 -9.70 -9.06 4.99
N LYS A 220 -10.45 -9.02 3.88
CA LYS A 220 -11.93 -9.04 3.86
C LYS A 220 -12.54 -10.44 3.90
N SER A 221 -11.73 -11.49 3.84
CA SER A 221 -12.20 -12.88 3.78
C SER A 221 -12.98 -13.30 5.05
N PRO A 222 -13.88 -14.31 4.95
CA PRO A 222 -14.57 -14.87 6.12
C PRO A 222 -13.61 -15.36 7.20
N PHE A 223 -12.47 -15.94 6.80
CA PHE A 223 -11.39 -16.32 7.70
C PHE A 223 -10.99 -15.16 8.60
N MET A 224 -10.68 -13.99 8.03
CA MET A 224 -10.27 -12.82 8.81
C MET A 224 -11.38 -12.27 9.72
N GLN A 225 -12.65 -12.43 9.33
CA GLN A 225 -13.78 -12.05 10.20
C GLN A 225 -13.85 -12.91 11.46
N MET A 226 -13.51 -14.20 11.38
CA MET A 226 -13.45 -15.08 12.55
C MET A 226 -12.47 -14.55 13.60
N PHE A 227 -11.33 -14.00 13.17
CA PHE A 227 -10.28 -13.51 14.06
C PHE A 227 -10.47 -12.05 14.52
N LYS A 228 -11.59 -11.37 14.20
CA LYS A 228 -11.76 -9.93 14.46
C LYS A 228 -11.53 -9.53 15.93
N THR A 229 -11.98 -10.35 16.88
CA THR A 229 -11.81 -10.14 18.32
C THR A 229 -10.57 -10.83 18.89
N GLU A 230 -9.92 -11.69 18.10
CA GLU A 230 -8.80 -12.49 18.56
C GLU A 230 -7.50 -11.68 18.58
N LYS A 231 -6.69 -11.91 19.63
CA LYS A 231 -5.43 -11.20 19.81
C LYS A 231 -4.40 -11.70 18.82
N ASP A 232 -3.62 -10.76 18.28
CA ASP A 232 -2.49 -11.08 17.42
C ASP A 232 -1.45 -11.94 18.13
N VAL A 233 -0.77 -12.77 17.34
CA VAL A 233 0.39 -13.52 17.80
C VAL A 233 1.54 -12.55 18.05
N ARG A 234 2.13 -12.63 19.24
CA ARG A 234 3.22 -11.74 19.66
C ARG A 234 4.58 -12.29 19.25
N ASN A 235 5.52 -11.37 19.01
CA ASN A 235 6.92 -11.72 18.83
C ASN A 235 7.55 -12.20 20.16
N PRO A 236 8.49 -13.16 20.12
CA PRO A 236 8.90 -13.93 18.93
C PRO A 236 7.86 -14.98 18.54
N ILE A 237 7.61 -15.13 17.23
CA ILE A 237 6.71 -16.17 16.71
C ILE A 237 7.28 -17.56 17.06
N ILE A 238 6.48 -18.35 17.77
CA ILE A 238 6.80 -19.71 18.18
C ILE A 238 6.76 -20.61 16.94
N GLN A 239 7.88 -21.25 16.65
CA GLN A 239 7.98 -22.19 15.53
C GLN A 239 7.42 -23.56 15.91
N THR A 240 6.10 -23.71 15.78
CA THR A 240 5.44 -25.01 15.94
C THR A 240 5.90 -25.99 14.85
N ASN A 241 5.61 -27.28 15.04
CA ASN A 241 5.90 -28.30 14.02
C ASN A 241 5.23 -27.99 12.68
N ILE A 242 4.06 -27.34 12.68
CA ILE A 242 3.34 -26.98 11.48
C ILE A 242 4.05 -25.84 10.76
N LEU A 243 4.43 -24.78 11.47
CA LEU A 243 5.22 -23.66 10.90
C LEU A 243 6.56 -24.14 10.33
N ARG A 244 7.18 -25.17 10.93
CA ARG A 244 8.47 -25.71 10.47
C ARG A 244 8.34 -26.65 9.28
N LYS A 245 7.39 -27.59 9.33
CA LYS A 245 7.32 -28.71 8.38
C LYS A 245 6.39 -28.47 7.20
N ASN A 246 5.33 -27.68 7.36
CA ASN A 246 4.43 -27.40 6.26
C ASN A 246 5.01 -26.28 5.37
N PRO A 247 5.24 -26.53 4.06
CA PRO A 247 5.85 -25.54 3.16
C PRO A 247 5.10 -24.20 3.12
N LYS A 248 3.76 -24.23 3.11
CA LYS A 248 2.92 -23.03 3.02
C LYS A 248 3.09 -22.14 4.25
N TYR A 249 3.03 -22.74 5.45
CA TYR A 249 3.25 -22.00 6.70
C TYR A 249 4.70 -21.52 6.84
N ARG A 250 5.67 -22.28 6.32
CA ARG A 250 7.07 -21.86 6.28
C ARG A 250 7.26 -20.64 5.37
N HIS A 251 6.59 -20.58 4.23
CA HIS A 251 6.59 -19.40 3.36
C HIS A 251 5.97 -18.20 4.06
N CYS A 252 4.79 -18.36 4.70
CA CYS A 252 4.19 -17.31 5.53
C CYS A 252 5.14 -16.80 6.63
N TYR A 253 5.85 -17.70 7.30
CA TYR A 253 6.86 -17.34 8.30
C TYR A 253 8.03 -16.56 7.71
N ASN A 254 8.54 -16.94 6.54
CA ASN A 254 9.62 -16.23 5.86
C ASN A 254 9.18 -14.82 5.46
N VAL A 255 7.97 -14.65 4.94
CA VAL A 255 7.39 -13.35 4.60
C VAL A 255 7.25 -12.50 5.85
N TYR A 256 6.73 -13.06 6.95
CA TYR A 256 6.63 -12.37 8.23
C TYR A 256 7.99 -11.84 8.70
N ARG A 257 9.01 -12.70 8.69
CA ARG A 257 10.38 -12.34 9.05
C ARG A 257 10.95 -11.25 8.14
N PHE A 258 10.67 -11.34 6.84
CA PHE A 258 11.10 -10.35 5.86
C PHE A 258 10.47 -8.98 6.15
N ILE A 259 9.14 -8.90 6.30
CA ILE A 259 8.45 -7.61 6.51
C ILE A 259 8.82 -6.95 7.83
N GLU A 260 9.11 -7.72 8.88
CA GLU A 260 9.54 -7.19 10.18
C GLU A 260 11.00 -6.69 10.15
N ALA A 261 11.85 -7.23 9.26
CA ALA A 261 13.23 -6.77 9.08
C ALA A 261 13.38 -5.68 8.00
N TYR A 262 12.34 -5.43 7.20
CA TYR A 262 12.41 -4.54 6.04
C TYR A 262 12.03 -3.10 6.41
N ASP A 263 13.04 -2.32 6.78
CA ASP A 263 12.88 -0.93 7.25
C ASP A 263 12.75 0.12 6.13
N ARG A 264 12.96 -0.27 4.87
CA ARG A 264 12.97 0.65 3.72
C ARG A 264 11.55 0.84 3.17
N LEU A 265 11.27 1.99 2.54
CA LEU A 265 10.00 2.23 1.84
C LEU A 265 9.92 1.58 0.46
N GLY A 266 11.03 1.01 -0.03
CA GLY A 266 11.11 0.34 -1.33
C GLY A 266 11.16 1.28 -2.53
N VAL A 267 11.26 2.59 -2.29
CA VAL A 267 11.59 3.56 -3.33
C VAL A 267 12.60 4.57 -2.79
N ASN A 268 13.55 4.95 -3.63
CA ASN A 268 14.46 6.05 -3.36
C ASN A 268 14.40 7.02 -4.54
N TYR A 269 14.30 8.32 -4.25
CA TYR A 269 14.27 9.37 -5.26
C TYR A 269 15.41 10.34 -4.99
N LYS A 270 16.17 10.67 -6.03
CA LYS A 270 17.18 11.71 -5.98
C LYS A 270 16.67 12.90 -6.77
N VAL A 271 16.41 13.98 -6.05
CA VAL A 271 16.08 15.29 -6.59
C VAL A 271 17.41 16.00 -6.86
N SER A 272 17.68 16.31 -8.13
CA SER A 272 18.83 17.10 -8.54
C SER A 272 18.33 18.46 -8.96
N GLU A 273 18.79 19.50 -8.29
CA GLU A 273 18.56 20.88 -8.69
C GLU A 273 19.80 21.40 -9.42
N LYS A 274 19.61 21.93 -10.62
CA LYS A 274 20.64 22.63 -11.38
C LYS A 274 20.23 24.08 -11.51
N TYR A 275 21.15 24.97 -11.14
CA TYR A 275 21.03 26.39 -11.37
C TYR A 275 21.92 26.75 -12.56
N SER A 276 21.39 27.49 -13.51
CA SER A 276 22.15 27.99 -14.64
C SER A 276 21.76 29.44 -14.90
N ASP A 277 22.76 30.26 -15.17
CA ASP A 277 22.55 31.57 -15.76
C ASP A 277 22.15 31.40 -17.22
N PHE A 278 21.45 32.39 -17.77
CA PHE A 278 21.10 32.41 -19.19
C PHE A 278 22.32 32.83 -20.00
N ASN A 279 22.56 32.13 -21.10
CA ASN A 279 23.69 32.44 -21.99
C ASN A 279 23.36 33.71 -22.81
N GLU A 280 24.36 34.45 -23.31
CA GLU A 280 24.15 35.70 -24.09
C GLU A 280 23.12 35.56 -25.22
N LYS A 281 23.12 34.43 -25.95
CA LYS A 281 22.13 34.16 -27.00
C LYS A 281 20.70 33.98 -26.49
N GLU A 282 20.53 33.39 -25.31
CA GLU A 282 19.21 33.20 -24.70
C GLU A 282 18.70 34.50 -24.07
N MET A 283 19.62 35.29 -23.52
CA MET A 283 19.37 36.65 -23.06
C MET A 283 18.89 37.51 -24.22
N ASP A 284 19.60 37.49 -25.35
CA ASP A 284 19.22 38.18 -26.59
C ASP A 284 17.88 37.69 -27.16
N GLU A 285 17.57 36.40 -27.13
CA GLU A 285 16.25 35.89 -27.55
C GLU A 285 15.11 36.45 -26.66
N ILE A 286 15.38 36.78 -25.39
CA ILE A 286 14.40 37.34 -24.46
C ILE A 286 14.32 38.86 -24.55
N THR A 287 15.46 39.55 -24.75
CA THR A 287 15.54 41.03 -24.80
C THR A 287 15.40 41.62 -26.19
N ASN A 288 15.77 40.94 -27.29
CA ASN A 288 15.79 41.48 -28.65
C ASN A 288 14.61 41.05 -29.55
N THR A 289 13.39 40.87 -29.00
CA THR A 289 12.15 40.77 -29.82
C THR A 289 10.95 41.49 -29.18
#